data_AF-A0A2S6R2B4-F1
#
_entry.id   AF-A0A2S6R2B4-F1
#
_cell.length_a   1.000
_cell.length_b   1.000
_cell.length_c   1.000
_cell.angle_alpha   90.00
_cell.angle_beta   90.00
_cell.angle_gamma   90.00
#
_symmetry.space_group_name_H-M   'P 1'
#
loop_
_entity.id
_entity.type
_entity.pdbx_description
1 polymer ?
#
loop_
_entity_poly.entity_id
_entity_poly.type
_entity_poly.pdbx_seq_one_letter_code
_entity_poly.pdbx_strand_id
1 'polypeptide(L)'
;LLEDPDLRVIINPDVCEGCGDCGAASNCLSVVPTETDFGRKRKIDQSSCNKDYSCVNGFCPSFVMVKGGRLRKRKPSGASDTIFAALPEPQIPSCDTPYGIILTGVGGTGIITLGALLGMAARLEGKGGTVLDKAGLAQKYGAVISHVRISQSPDDLHAVRIGVGGAKLLLGCDLVTAASADARARLAPGDCHAIINSNETPTGDFTRDPDLEFPGADLQRLIAEAAGPGAADFVNATRLASSLVGDAIAANLFLLGFAYQRGLVPLGAQSIEQAISLNGISVDANHRAFRWGRAAAHDLAAVTAQAGGDATQENALPDDSLDALVTRRSSDLTAYQNAAYATRYREFIAHVRLVEGQRTPGQEALSDGVARAYHKLLAYKDEYEVARLYTDGRFRRQIAEMFEGNISLQFSLAPPLIAARDEDSGHLKKRLYGPWMMNAYRIMAKFKFLRGTKLDLFGYSAERRAERRQIEIYEATVRELLGNLTRDNHPLAVEIARLPLKMRGFGHVKQANVEATTARETELMNYWRNPPSQASAAE
;
A
#
# COMPACT_ATOMS: atom_id res chain seq x y z
N LEU A 1 -30.77 1.73 7.66
CA LEU A 1 -29.46 1.33 7.10
C LEU A 1 -29.41 1.87 5.68
N LEU A 2 -28.44 2.71 5.33
CA LEU A 2 -28.22 3.06 3.91
C LEU A 2 -27.94 1.75 3.16
N GLU A 3 -28.58 1.54 2.01
CA GLU A 3 -28.27 0.41 1.13
C GLU A 3 -26.81 0.48 0.70
N ASP A 4 -26.08 -0.64 0.82
CA ASP A 4 -24.69 -0.70 0.38
C ASP A 4 -24.64 -0.52 -1.16
N PRO A 5 -24.03 0.56 -1.68
CA PRO A 5 -24.05 0.81 -3.12
C PRO A 5 -23.37 -0.33 -3.89
N ASP A 6 -24.04 -0.81 -4.93
CA ASP A 6 -23.56 -1.87 -5.83
C ASP A 6 -22.58 -1.32 -6.88
N LEU A 7 -21.65 -0.49 -6.41
CA LEU A 7 -20.62 0.16 -7.20
C LEU A 7 -19.31 0.15 -6.40
N ARG A 8 -18.23 -0.30 -7.04
CA ARG A 8 -16.89 -0.34 -6.45
C ARG A 8 -15.88 0.27 -7.39
N VAL A 9 -14.93 1.02 -6.85
CA VAL A 9 -13.85 1.64 -7.63
C VAL A 9 -12.60 0.78 -7.50
N ILE A 10 -11.95 0.53 -8.62
CA ILE A 10 -10.65 -0.13 -8.69
C ILE A 10 -9.69 0.72 -9.51
N ILE A 11 -8.40 0.50 -9.27
CA ILE A 11 -7.31 1.10 -10.03
C ILE A 11 -6.58 -0.03 -10.74
N ASN A 12 -6.44 0.06 -12.06
CA ASN A 12 -5.54 -0.83 -12.80
C ASN A 12 -4.08 -0.38 -12.54
N PRO A 13 -3.27 -1.15 -11.78
CA PRO A 13 -1.92 -0.74 -11.42
C PRO A 13 -0.99 -0.63 -12.64
N ASP A 14 -1.24 -1.41 -13.70
CA ASP A 14 -0.47 -1.35 -14.93
C ASP A 14 -0.64 0.00 -15.63
N VAL A 15 -1.85 0.59 -15.59
CA VAL A 15 -2.14 1.93 -16.15
C VAL A 15 -1.74 3.04 -15.19
N CYS A 16 -1.86 2.83 -13.88
CA CYS A 16 -1.51 3.82 -12.87
C CYS A 16 -0.06 4.32 -13.03
N GLU A 17 0.16 5.63 -12.91
CA GLU A 17 1.51 6.21 -12.90
C GLU A 17 2.06 6.44 -11.49
N GLY A 18 1.25 6.20 -10.43
CA GLY A 18 1.68 6.43 -9.05
C GLY A 18 1.87 7.91 -8.69
N CYS A 19 1.21 8.83 -9.38
CA CYS A 19 1.37 10.28 -9.18
C CYS A 19 0.79 10.83 -7.88
N GLY A 20 -0.09 10.09 -7.19
CA GLY A 20 -0.70 10.54 -5.93
C GLY A 20 -1.89 11.50 -6.07
N ASP A 21 -2.23 11.96 -7.27
CA ASP A 21 -3.32 12.91 -7.51
C ASP A 21 -4.69 12.44 -6.96
N CYS A 22 -4.96 11.14 -7.03
CA CYS A 22 -6.16 10.56 -6.40
C CYS A 22 -6.17 10.68 -4.87
N GLY A 23 -5.01 10.64 -4.22
CA GLY A 23 -4.85 10.87 -2.79
C GLY A 23 -5.03 12.35 -2.46
N ALA A 24 -4.40 13.25 -3.21
CA ALA A 24 -4.55 14.69 -3.04
C ALA A 24 -6.00 15.16 -3.22
N ALA A 25 -6.72 14.62 -4.22
CA ALA A 25 -8.10 14.99 -4.52
C ALA A 25 -9.13 14.47 -3.50
N SER A 26 -8.82 13.39 -2.77
CA SER A 26 -9.79 12.72 -1.87
C SER A 26 -9.42 12.74 -0.40
N ASN A 27 -8.14 12.95 -0.08
CA ASN A 27 -7.56 12.69 1.23
C ASN A 27 -7.95 11.30 1.79
N CYS A 28 -8.08 10.30 0.91
CA CYS A 28 -8.61 8.97 1.24
C CYS A 28 -7.49 7.99 1.59
N LEU A 29 -7.53 7.43 2.80
CA LEU A 29 -6.57 6.41 3.26
C LEU A 29 -6.80 5.02 2.64
N SER A 30 -7.95 4.78 2.02
CA SER A 30 -8.19 3.54 1.26
C SER A 30 -7.48 3.53 -0.09
N VAL A 31 -6.88 4.65 -0.52
CA VAL A 31 -5.97 4.70 -1.67
C VAL A 31 -4.56 4.34 -1.20
N VAL A 32 -4.24 3.06 -1.24
CA VAL A 32 -3.00 2.51 -0.65
C VAL A 32 -1.92 2.29 -1.73
N PRO A 33 -0.63 2.30 -1.37
CA PRO A 33 0.43 1.94 -2.29
C PRO A 33 0.33 0.47 -2.70
N THR A 34 0.83 0.16 -3.88
CA THR A 34 1.12 -1.22 -4.28
C THR A 34 2.42 -1.23 -5.07
N GLU A 35 3.39 -2.02 -4.62
CA GLU A 35 4.64 -2.18 -5.35
C GLU A 35 4.42 -3.07 -6.57
N THR A 36 5.07 -2.71 -7.67
CA THR A 36 5.03 -3.44 -8.93
C THR A 36 6.40 -3.41 -9.56
N ASP A 37 6.65 -4.30 -10.53
CA ASP A 37 7.87 -4.28 -11.33
C ASP A 37 8.13 -2.93 -12.01
N PHE A 38 7.10 -2.11 -12.22
CA PHE A 38 7.19 -0.78 -12.86
C PHE A 38 7.17 0.36 -11.84
N GLY A 39 7.55 0.08 -10.60
CA GLY A 39 7.59 1.00 -9.48
C GLY A 39 6.28 1.08 -8.69
N ARG A 40 6.28 1.92 -7.66
CA ARG A 40 5.13 2.14 -6.77
C ARG A 40 3.90 2.68 -7.51
N LYS A 41 2.77 1.97 -7.37
CA LYS A 41 1.44 2.31 -7.92
C LYS A 41 0.42 2.51 -6.82
N ARG A 42 -0.86 2.68 -7.20
CA ARG A 42 -1.99 2.80 -6.28
C ARG A 42 -2.98 1.66 -6.48
N LYS A 43 -3.63 1.25 -5.39
CA LYS A 43 -4.80 0.38 -5.40
C LYS A 43 -5.83 0.90 -4.38
N ILE A 44 -7.09 0.54 -4.58
CA ILE A 44 -8.13 0.81 -3.59
C ILE A 44 -8.27 -0.41 -2.70
N ASP A 45 -8.04 -0.23 -1.40
CA ASP A 45 -8.41 -1.22 -0.39
C ASP A 45 -9.94 -1.31 -0.29
N GLN A 46 -10.49 -2.42 -0.77
CA GLN A 46 -11.93 -2.65 -0.84
C GLN A 46 -12.58 -2.89 0.53
N SER A 47 -11.77 -3.19 1.55
CA SER A 47 -12.23 -3.50 2.91
C SER A 47 -12.46 -2.23 3.72
N SER A 48 -11.61 -1.22 3.52
CA SER A 48 -11.70 0.07 4.23
C SER A 48 -12.45 1.16 3.45
N CYS A 49 -12.74 0.93 2.17
CA CYS A 49 -13.40 1.92 1.32
C CYS A 49 -14.84 2.22 1.79
N ASN A 50 -15.11 3.49 2.09
CA ASN A 50 -16.43 4.02 2.46
C ASN A 50 -17.34 4.32 1.26
N LYS A 51 -16.86 4.10 0.03
CA LYS A 51 -17.60 4.31 -1.22
C LYS A 51 -18.12 5.75 -1.46
N ASP A 52 -17.37 6.77 -1.02
CA ASP A 52 -17.69 8.17 -1.39
C ASP A 52 -17.23 8.56 -2.82
N TYR A 53 -16.41 7.71 -3.44
CA TYR A 53 -15.90 7.83 -4.81
C TYR A 53 -15.10 9.10 -5.13
N SER A 54 -14.75 9.90 -4.12
CA SER A 54 -14.01 11.16 -4.26
C SER A 54 -12.63 10.97 -4.92
N CYS A 55 -12.00 9.80 -4.75
CA CYS A 55 -10.74 9.44 -5.41
C CYS A 55 -10.84 9.48 -6.95
N VAL A 56 -12.04 9.27 -7.51
CA VAL A 56 -12.28 9.35 -8.96
C VAL A 56 -12.27 10.79 -9.45
N ASN A 57 -12.17 11.81 -8.60
CA ASN A 57 -11.95 13.18 -9.07
C ASN A 57 -10.52 13.38 -9.58
N GLY A 58 -9.55 12.56 -9.12
CA GLY A 58 -8.17 12.62 -9.62
C GLY A 58 -8.06 12.29 -11.11
N PHE A 59 -7.23 13.01 -11.87
CA PHE A 59 -7.07 12.91 -13.30
C PHE A 59 -6.23 11.68 -13.71
N CYS A 60 -6.86 10.51 -13.69
CA CYS A 60 -6.22 9.24 -13.99
C CYS A 60 -7.14 8.30 -14.78
N PRO A 61 -6.72 7.77 -15.94
CA PRO A 61 -7.49 6.82 -16.74
C PRO A 61 -7.43 5.38 -16.20
N SER A 62 -6.71 5.14 -15.10
CA SER A 62 -6.61 3.82 -14.45
C SER A 62 -7.85 3.44 -13.64
N PHE A 63 -8.75 4.41 -13.39
CA PHE A 63 -9.96 4.20 -12.62
C PHE A 63 -11.02 3.45 -13.42
N VAL A 64 -11.44 2.31 -12.88
CA VAL A 64 -12.57 1.53 -13.38
C VAL A 64 -13.59 1.42 -12.26
N MET A 65 -14.85 1.71 -12.59
CA MET A 65 -15.97 1.44 -11.72
C MET A 65 -16.57 0.08 -12.10
N VAL A 66 -16.69 -0.80 -11.12
CA VAL A 66 -17.32 -2.11 -11.22
C VAL A 66 -18.72 -1.97 -10.64
N LYS A 67 -19.73 -2.06 -11.49
CA LYS A 67 -21.15 -2.09 -11.11
C LYS A 67 -21.62 -3.55 -11.07
N GLY A 68 -22.31 -3.95 -10.01
CA GLY A 68 -22.68 -5.35 -9.83
C GLY A 68 -21.55 -6.21 -9.30
N GLY A 69 -21.87 -7.50 -9.16
CA GLY A 69 -20.97 -8.51 -8.60
C GLY A 69 -20.71 -8.32 -7.12
N ARG A 70 -20.06 -9.32 -6.52
CA ARG A 70 -19.62 -9.27 -5.12
C ARG A 70 -18.13 -9.50 -5.08
N LEU A 71 -17.47 -8.97 -4.05
CA LEU A 71 -16.10 -9.34 -3.79
C LEU A 71 -16.04 -10.84 -3.57
N ARG A 72 -15.14 -11.51 -4.30
CA ARG A 72 -14.93 -12.94 -4.16
C ARG A 72 -14.45 -13.22 -2.75
N LYS A 73 -15.21 -14.00 -1.99
CA LYS A 73 -14.76 -14.52 -0.69
C LYS A 73 -13.92 -15.76 -0.95
N ARG A 74 -12.71 -15.82 -0.39
CA ARG A 74 -11.94 -17.08 -0.37
C ARG A 74 -12.76 -18.12 0.38
N LYS A 75 -13.02 -19.27 -0.25
CA LYS A 75 -13.72 -20.36 0.42
C LYS A 75 -12.88 -20.82 1.62
N PRO A 76 -13.46 -20.97 2.82
CA PRO A 76 -12.76 -21.60 3.92
C PRO A 76 -12.33 -23.00 3.50
N SER A 77 -11.04 -23.29 3.64
CA SER A 77 -10.51 -24.65 3.48
C SER A 77 -10.99 -25.52 4.65
N GLY A 78 -11.46 -26.74 4.38
CA GLY A 78 -11.88 -27.69 5.42
C GLY A 78 -10.78 -28.08 6.43
N ALA A 79 -9.51 -27.73 6.16
CA ALA A 79 -8.39 -27.89 7.09
C ALA A 79 -8.48 -26.99 8.34
N SER A 80 -9.34 -25.97 8.35
CA SER A 80 -9.46 -25.04 9.48
C SER A 80 -9.96 -25.73 10.76
N ASP A 81 -10.93 -26.63 10.63
CA ASP A 81 -11.62 -27.20 11.78
C ASP A 81 -10.73 -28.21 12.52
N THR A 82 -9.89 -28.93 11.78
CA THR A 82 -8.84 -29.79 12.35
C THR A 82 -7.76 -28.99 13.08
N ILE A 83 -7.35 -27.84 12.54
CA ILE A 83 -6.35 -26.97 13.19
C ILE A 83 -6.93 -26.41 14.50
N PHE A 84 -8.18 -25.94 14.48
CA PHE A 84 -8.82 -25.35 15.66
C PHE A 84 -9.04 -26.38 16.77
N ALA A 85 -9.41 -27.62 16.43
CA ALA A 85 -9.64 -28.67 17.41
C ALA A 85 -8.38 -29.13 18.15
N ALA A 86 -7.20 -28.91 17.56
CA ALA A 86 -5.91 -29.34 18.13
C ALA A 86 -5.24 -28.29 19.03
N LEU A 87 -5.85 -27.12 19.24
CA LEU A 87 -5.23 -26.02 19.97
C LEU A 87 -5.20 -26.29 21.49
N PRO A 88 -4.03 -26.20 22.15
CA PRO A 88 -3.97 -26.28 23.61
C PRO A 88 -4.64 -25.06 24.24
N GLU A 89 -5.24 -25.22 25.42
CA GLU A 89 -5.69 -24.06 26.21
C GLU A 89 -4.50 -23.42 26.94
N PRO A 90 -4.33 -22.09 26.87
CA PRO A 90 -3.25 -21.40 27.53
C PRO A 90 -3.52 -21.24 29.04
N GLN A 91 -2.45 -21.00 29.80
CA GLN A 91 -2.61 -20.56 31.20
C GLN A 91 -3.12 -19.11 31.22
N ILE A 92 -4.28 -18.90 31.81
CA ILE A 92 -4.91 -17.57 31.92
C ILE A 92 -4.18 -16.78 33.03
N PRO A 93 -3.80 -15.50 32.79
CA PRO A 93 -3.25 -14.63 33.82
C PRO A 93 -4.18 -14.44 35.02
N SER A 94 -3.59 -14.29 36.20
CA SER A 94 -4.35 -13.91 37.40
C SER A 94 -4.90 -12.47 37.30
N CYS A 95 -6.07 -12.28 37.88
CA CYS A 95 -6.74 -10.98 38.06
C CYS A 95 -6.73 -10.49 39.52
N ASP A 96 -5.93 -11.10 40.39
CA ASP A 96 -5.87 -10.73 41.83
C ASP A 96 -5.49 -9.27 42.04
N THR A 97 -4.67 -8.74 41.12
CA THR A 97 -4.52 -7.30 40.92
C THR A 97 -5.17 -6.90 39.59
N PRO A 98 -5.75 -5.68 39.48
CA PRO A 98 -6.35 -5.22 38.24
C PRO A 98 -5.39 -5.33 37.04
N TYR A 99 -5.78 -6.13 36.05
CA TYR A 99 -5.06 -6.37 34.81
C TYR A 99 -5.39 -5.27 33.78
N GLY A 100 -4.38 -4.52 33.35
CA GLY A 100 -4.53 -3.43 32.38
C GLY A 100 -4.22 -3.86 30.95
N ILE A 101 -5.18 -3.67 30.04
CA ILE A 101 -5.02 -3.87 28.60
C ILE A 101 -5.18 -2.52 27.90
N ILE A 102 -4.21 -2.16 27.08
CA ILE A 102 -4.29 -1.00 26.19
C ILE A 102 -4.60 -1.50 24.79
N LEU A 103 -5.71 -1.04 24.22
CA LEU A 103 -6.01 -1.24 22.81
C LEU A 103 -5.65 0.04 22.06
N THR A 104 -4.89 -0.08 20.98
CA THR A 104 -4.60 1.05 20.10
C THR A 104 -5.05 0.74 18.68
N GLY A 105 -5.53 1.76 17.98
CA GLY A 105 -5.92 1.61 16.59
C GLY A 105 -6.38 2.92 15.97
N VAL A 106 -6.73 2.85 14.69
CA VAL A 106 -7.29 3.99 13.96
C VAL A 106 -8.81 4.06 14.19
N GLY A 107 -9.35 5.27 14.36
CA GLY A 107 -10.80 5.49 14.52
C GLY A 107 -11.61 4.89 13.37
N GLY A 108 -12.72 4.22 13.71
CA GLY A 108 -13.57 3.53 12.74
C GLY A 108 -13.15 2.10 12.40
N THR A 109 -12.04 1.59 12.96
CA THR A 109 -11.55 0.22 12.70
C THR A 109 -12.04 -0.84 13.71
N GLY A 110 -12.89 -0.47 14.67
CA GLY A 110 -13.48 -1.42 15.63
C GLY A 110 -12.76 -1.55 16.98
N ILE A 111 -11.88 -0.61 17.34
CA ILE A 111 -11.17 -0.61 18.65
C ILE A 111 -12.14 -0.48 19.82
N ILE A 112 -13.09 0.45 19.73
CA ILE A 112 -14.13 0.64 20.75
C ILE A 112 -14.95 -0.64 20.92
N THR A 113 -15.31 -1.28 19.80
CA THR A 113 -16.04 -2.55 19.81
C THR A 113 -15.23 -3.66 20.47
N LEU A 114 -13.92 -3.73 20.21
CA LEU A 114 -13.03 -4.71 20.86
C LEU A 114 -12.95 -4.50 22.38
N GLY A 115 -12.85 -3.25 22.83
CA GLY A 115 -12.91 -2.90 24.25
C GLY A 115 -14.23 -3.33 24.90
N ALA A 116 -15.35 -3.03 24.24
CA ALA A 116 -16.68 -3.45 24.70
C ALA A 116 -16.83 -4.98 24.78
N LEU A 117 -16.28 -5.73 23.81
CA LEU A 117 -16.25 -7.19 23.83
C LEU A 117 -15.50 -7.74 25.05
N LEU A 118 -14.33 -7.18 25.37
CA LEU A 118 -13.56 -7.58 26.57
C LEU A 118 -14.33 -7.27 27.86
N GLY A 119 -14.97 -6.10 27.95
CA GLY A 119 -15.82 -5.74 29.08
C GLY A 119 -17.01 -6.70 29.26
N MET A 120 -17.65 -7.09 28.16
CA MET A 120 -18.76 -8.05 28.18
C MET A 120 -18.30 -9.45 28.57
N ALA A 121 -17.17 -9.91 28.03
CA ALA A 121 -16.56 -11.20 28.39
C ALA A 121 -16.19 -11.25 29.88
N ALA A 122 -15.61 -10.17 30.44
CA ALA A 122 -15.36 -10.05 31.87
C ALA A 122 -16.65 -10.16 32.70
N ARG A 123 -17.72 -9.47 32.26
CA ARG A 123 -19.02 -9.54 32.94
C ARG A 123 -19.61 -10.95 32.92
N LEU A 124 -19.49 -11.69 31.81
CA LEU A 124 -19.97 -13.06 31.70
C LEU A 124 -19.27 -14.02 32.68
N GLU A 125 -18.03 -13.72 33.07
CA GLU A 125 -17.27 -14.46 34.08
C GLU A 125 -17.53 -13.98 35.53
N GLY A 126 -18.38 -12.97 35.73
CA GLY A 126 -18.60 -12.35 37.03
C GLY A 126 -17.45 -11.43 37.49
N LYS A 127 -16.48 -11.14 36.62
CA LYS A 127 -15.33 -10.26 36.90
C LYS A 127 -15.69 -8.78 36.85
N GLY A 128 -14.85 -7.97 37.49
CA GLY A 128 -14.85 -6.52 37.31
C GLY A 128 -14.29 -6.14 35.94
N GLY A 129 -14.95 -5.25 35.22
CA GLY A 129 -14.52 -4.78 33.90
C GLY A 129 -14.83 -3.30 33.69
N THR A 130 -13.83 -2.50 33.33
CA THR A 130 -14.02 -1.09 32.94
C THR A 130 -13.36 -0.81 31.60
N VAL A 131 -13.99 0.04 30.79
CA VAL A 131 -13.53 0.43 29.46
C VAL A 131 -13.61 1.95 29.37
N LEU A 132 -12.52 2.59 28.93
CA LEU A 132 -12.45 4.03 28.66
C LEU A 132 -11.80 4.27 27.31
N ASP A 133 -12.58 4.81 26.39
CA ASP A 133 -12.11 5.15 25.04
C ASP A 133 -11.68 6.62 24.96
N LYS A 134 -10.48 6.84 24.45
CA LYS A 134 -9.96 8.16 24.10
C LYS A 134 -9.76 8.23 22.59
N ALA A 135 -10.60 9.01 21.92
CA ALA A 135 -10.46 9.31 20.50
C ALA A 135 -9.73 10.65 20.29
N GLY A 136 -8.82 10.71 19.32
CA GLY A 136 -8.19 11.95 18.88
C GLY A 136 -9.17 12.93 18.22
N LEU A 137 -8.77 14.20 18.12
CA LEU A 137 -9.60 15.29 17.56
C LEU A 137 -9.84 15.20 16.03
N ALA A 138 -9.16 14.30 15.33
CA ALA A 138 -9.27 14.18 13.88
C ALA A 138 -10.64 13.61 13.48
N GLN A 139 -11.34 14.30 12.57
CA GLN A 139 -12.68 13.93 12.10
C GLN A 139 -12.74 12.56 11.39
N LYS A 140 -11.63 12.11 10.78
CA LYS A 140 -11.48 10.78 10.18
C LYS A 140 -10.10 10.22 10.52
N TYR A 141 -10.02 8.92 10.80
CA TYR A 141 -8.76 8.19 11.01
C TYR A 141 -7.86 8.73 12.12
N GLY A 142 -8.44 9.36 13.16
CA GLY A 142 -7.70 9.75 14.34
C GLY A 142 -7.22 8.54 15.16
N ALA A 143 -6.13 8.71 15.90
CA ALA A 143 -5.67 7.74 16.89
C ALA A 143 -6.76 7.49 17.94
N VAL A 144 -7.04 6.22 18.22
CA VAL A 144 -7.92 5.78 19.30
C VAL A 144 -7.12 4.90 20.26
N ILE A 145 -7.21 5.22 21.55
CA ILE A 145 -6.63 4.44 22.64
C ILE A 145 -7.76 4.05 23.57
N SER A 146 -7.99 2.75 23.75
CA SER A 146 -8.95 2.22 24.73
C SER A 146 -8.20 1.64 25.92
N HIS A 147 -8.60 2.06 27.12
CA HIS A 147 -8.11 1.51 28.37
C HIS A 147 -9.12 0.48 28.88
N VAL A 148 -8.70 -0.78 28.97
CA VAL A 148 -9.52 -1.87 29.50
C VAL A 148 -8.89 -2.39 30.78
N ARG A 149 -9.64 -2.43 31.88
CA ARG A 149 -9.18 -3.02 33.14
C ARG A 149 -10.07 -4.16 33.56
N ILE A 150 -9.46 -5.26 33.99
CA ILE A 150 -10.15 -6.48 34.43
C ILE A 150 -9.64 -6.88 35.82
N SER A 151 -10.52 -7.19 36.75
CA SER A 151 -10.21 -7.63 38.12
C SER A 151 -11.11 -8.78 38.55
N GLN A 152 -10.80 -9.44 39.66
CA GLN A 152 -11.66 -10.51 40.20
C GLN A 152 -13.06 -10.01 40.54
N SER A 153 -13.18 -8.86 41.20
CA SER A 153 -14.46 -8.23 41.55
C SER A 153 -14.56 -6.80 41.00
N PRO A 154 -15.76 -6.31 40.63
CA PRO A 154 -15.98 -4.90 40.30
C PRO A 154 -15.48 -3.91 41.36
N ASP A 155 -15.53 -4.29 42.64
CA ASP A 155 -15.12 -3.43 43.76
C ASP A 155 -13.62 -3.14 43.79
N ASP A 156 -12.80 -3.96 43.11
CA ASP A 156 -11.34 -3.80 43.03
C ASP A 156 -10.89 -2.73 42.02
N LEU A 157 -11.84 -2.13 41.27
CA LEU A 157 -11.55 -1.14 40.22
C LEU A 157 -11.83 0.29 40.70
N HIS A 158 -10.79 0.94 41.23
CA HIS A 158 -10.89 2.33 41.71
C HIS A 158 -10.56 3.41 40.66
N ALA A 159 -9.94 3.03 39.53
CA ALA A 159 -9.55 3.97 38.49
C ALA A 159 -9.72 3.35 37.10
N VAL A 160 -10.44 4.04 36.22
CA VAL A 160 -10.74 3.55 34.86
C VAL A 160 -9.53 3.71 33.93
N ARG A 161 -8.78 4.81 34.06
CA ARG A 161 -7.59 5.06 33.24
C ARG A 161 -6.39 4.25 33.74
N ILE A 162 -5.66 3.64 32.82
CA ILE A 162 -4.39 2.96 33.13
C ILE A 162 -3.26 4.00 33.24
N GLY A 163 -2.54 3.98 34.36
CA GLY A 163 -1.41 4.86 34.66
C GLY A 163 -0.19 4.62 33.79
N VAL A 164 0.88 5.37 34.04
CA VAL A 164 2.19 5.13 33.39
C VAL A 164 2.71 3.76 33.84
N GLY A 165 3.22 2.96 32.91
CA GLY A 165 3.70 1.60 33.21
C GLY A 165 2.65 0.61 33.71
N GLY A 166 1.36 0.96 33.67
CA GLY A 166 0.29 0.15 34.27
C GLY A 166 -0.34 -0.89 33.34
N ALA A 167 0.08 -0.97 32.07
CA ALA A 167 -0.47 -1.93 31.13
C ALA A 167 0.32 -3.25 31.21
N LYS A 168 -0.40 -4.36 31.35
CA LYS A 168 0.16 -5.71 31.23
C LYS A 168 0.17 -6.21 29.78
N LEU A 169 -0.79 -5.73 28.98
CA LEU A 169 -0.89 -6.03 27.56
C LEU A 169 -1.13 -4.74 26.76
N LEU A 170 -0.34 -4.54 25.71
CA LEU A 170 -0.66 -3.62 24.61
C LEU A 170 -1.09 -4.44 23.39
N LEU A 171 -2.35 -4.31 23.00
CA LEU A 171 -2.88 -4.85 21.76
C LEU A 171 -2.92 -3.75 20.70
N GLY A 172 -1.87 -3.70 19.88
CA GLY A 172 -1.70 -2.70 18.83
C GLY A 172 -2.36 -3.11 17.54
N CYS A 173 -3.57 -2.62 17.26
CA CYS A 173 -4.29 -2.95 16.03
C CYS A 173 -3.77 -2.15 14.82
N ASP A 174 -2.99 -1.09 15.05
CA ASP A 174 -2.16 -0.43 14.05
C ASP A 174 -0.81 -0.01 14.64
N LEU A 175 0.21 0.04 13.79
CA LEU A 175 1.59 0.27 14.20
C LEU A 175 1.88 1.72 14.63
N VAL A 176 1.20 2.72 14.04
CA VAL A 176 1.44 4.14 14.30
C VAL A 176 0.90 4.54 15.67
N THR A 177 -0.34 4.16 15.97
CA THR A 177 -0.98 4.46 17.26
C THR A 177 -0.32 3.70 18.40
N ALA A 178 0.09 2.45 18.16
CA ALA A 178 0.85 1.66 19.14
C ALA A 178 2.22 2.28 19.48
N ALA A 179 2.90 2.88 18.50
CA ALA A 179 4.17 3.57 18.70
C ALA A 179 4.01 4.99 19.29
N SER A 180 2.79 5.49 19.44
CA SER A 180 2.54 6.82 20.00
C SER A 180 3.09 6.97 21.42
N ALA A 181 3.48 8.19 21.80
CA ALA A 181 4.02 8.46 23.13
C ALA A 181 3.02 8.09 24.26
N ASP A 182 1.72 8.29 24.05
CA ASP A 182 0.70 7.99 25.05
C ASP A 182 0.53 6.47 25.26
N ALA A 183 0.64 5.67 24.19
CA ALA A 183 0.62 4.21 24.28
C ALA A 183 1.90 3.65 24.92
N ARG A 184 3.07 4.07 24.43
CA ARG A 184 4.37 3.64 24.97
C ARG A 184 4.55 3.99 26.44
N ALA A 185 4.03 5.13 26.90
CA ALA A 185 4.07 5.52 28.31
C ALA A 185 3.30 4.55 29.24
N ARG A 186 2.45 3.65 28.71
CA ARG A 186 1.73 2.64 29.52
C ARG A 186 2.51 1.36 29.71
N LEU A 187 3.57 1.16 28.94
CA LEU A 187 4.42 -0.03 29.00
C LEU A 187 5.44 0.10 30.12
N ALA A 188 5.74 -1.02 30.78
CA ALA A 188 6.78 -1.15 31.78
C ALA A 188 7.66 -2.37 31.42
N PRO A 189 8.95 -2.18 31.11
CA PRO A 189 9.85 -3.28 30.78
C PRO A 189 9.85 -4.37 31.86
N GLY A 190 9.65 -5.61 31.44
CA GLY A 190 9.62 -6.79 32.33
C GLY A 190 8.27 -7.06 33.00
N ASP A 191 7.27 -6.20 32.85
CA ASP A 191 5.94 -6.36 33.45
C ASP A 191 4.78 -6.17 32.44
N CYS A 192 5.11 -6.15 31.15
CA CYS A 192 4.14 -6.02 30.08
C CYS A 192 4.54 -6.84 28.85
N HIS A 193 3.58 -7.02 27.94
CA HIS A 193 3.82 -7.59 26.61
C HIS A 193 3.05 -6.80 25.55
N ALA A 194 3.61 -6.66 24.36
CA ALA A 194 3.00 -5.98 23.23
C ALA A 194 2.72 -6.98 22.09
N ILE A 195 1.46 -7.04 21.64
CA ILE A 195 1.04 -7.81 20.46
C ILE A 195 0.59 -6.80 19.41
N ILE A 196 1.36 -6.66 18.33
CA ILE A 196 1.23 -5.55 17.38
C ILE A 196 0.94 -6.06 15.97
N ASN A 197 -0.06 -5.45 15.33
CA ASN A 197 -0.30 -5.58 13.91
C ASN A 197 0.78 -4.82 13.12
N SER A 198 1.70 -5.54 12.47
CA SER A 198 2.78 -4.94 11.69
C SER A 198 2.35 -4.47 10.30
N ASN A 199 1.06 -4.54 9.97
CA ASN A 199 0.57 -4.04 8.70
C ASN A 199 0.77 -2.52 8.56
N GLU A 200 1.60 -2.13 7.61
CA GLU A 200 1.86 -0.72 7.28
C GLU A 200 0.61 -0.09 6.65
N THR A 201 -0.05 0.77 7.42
CA THR A 201 -1.24 1.47 6.98
C THR A 201 -0.88 2.92 6.68
N PRO A 202 -1.14 3.44 5.47
CA PRO A 202 -0.81 4.81 5.12
C PRO A 202 -1.40 5.83 6.09
N THR A 203 -0.59 6.82 6.49
CA THR A 203 -1.04 7.96 7.31
C THR A 203 -1.62 9.06 6.43
N GLY A 204 -2.23 10.09 7.03
CA GLY A 204 -2.70 11.27 6.30
C GLY A 204 -1.62 11.94 5.46
N ASP A 205 -0.36 11.93 5.89
CA ASP A 205 0.74 12.57 5.14
C ASP A 205 1.03 11.88 3.80
N PHE A 206 0.72 10.58 3.70
CA PHE A 206 0.84 9.82 2.45
C PHE A 206 -0.10 10.34 1.34
N THR A 207 -1.19 11.04 1.68
CA THR A 207 -2.08 11.62 0.67
C THR A 207 -1.44 12.83 -0.03
N ARG A 208 -0.39 13.40 0.57
CA ARG A 208 0.34 14.59 0.09
C ARG A 208 1.67 14.25 -0.55
N ASP A 209 2.39 13.26 -0.01
CA ASP A 209 3.64 12.77 -0.60
C ASP A 209 3.48 11.33 -1.11
N PRO A 210 3.46 11.10 -2.43
CA PRO A 210 3.24 9.79 -2.97
C PRO A 210 4.40 8.80 -2.75
N ASP A 211 5.60 9.31 -2.51
CA ASP A 211 6.84 8.55 -2.34
C ASP A 211 7.20 8.32 -0.87
N LEU A 212 6.41 8.85 0.07
CA LEU A 212 6.66 8.71 1.50
C LEU A 212 6.85 7.22 1.85
N GLU A 213 8.03 6.91 2.37
CA GLU A 213 8.32 5.59 2.92
C GLU A 213 7.74 5.51 4.33
N PHE A 214 7.03 4.42 4.59
CA PHE A 214 6.45 4.20 5.90
C PHE A 214 7.57 3.71 6.84
N PRO A 215 7.83 4.37 7.98
CA PRO A 215 8.95 4.05 8.87
C PRO A 215 8.63 2.83 9.75
N GLY A 216 8.20 1.72 9.16
CA GLY A 216 7.69 0.55 9.89
C GLY A 216 8.71 -0.05 10.84
N ALA A 217 9.96 -0.22 10.38
CA ALA A 217 11.05 -0.76 11.19
C ALA A 217 11.36 0.12 12.42
N ASP A 218 11.36 1.45 12.26
CA ASP A 218 11.60 2.37 13.36
C ASP A 218 10.46 2.37 14.37
N LEU A 219 9.20 2.32 13.92
CA LEU A 219 8.05 2.23 14.81
C LEU A 219 8.03 0.92 15.60
N GLN A 220 8.35 -0.21 14.96
CA GLN A 220 8.48 -1.50 15.65
C GLN A 220 9.60 -1.46 16.70
N ARG A 221 10.75 -0.88 16.35
CA ARG A 221 11.88 -0.69 17.27
C ARG A 221 11.47 0.15 18.49
N LEU A 222 10.78 1.27 18.29
CA LEU A 222 10.30 2.13 19.38
C LEU A 222 9.33 1.40 20.34
N ILE A 223 8.48 0.51 19.82
CA ILE A 223 7.58 -0.28 20.65
C ILE A 223 8.36 -1.36 21.42
N ALA A 224 9.27 -2.07 20.75
CA ALA A 224 10.10 -3.10 21.36
C ALA A 224 10.99 -2.53 22.48
N GLU A 225 11.58 -1.35 22.27
CA GLU A 225 12.35 -0.64 23.29
C GLU A 225 11.49 -0.26 24.50
N ALA A 226 10.24 0.16 24.30
CA ALA A 226 9.33 0.52 25.38
C ALA A 226 8.76 -0.69 26.15
N ALA A 227 8.53 -1.82 25.47
CA ALA A 227 8.06 -3.06 26.09
C ALA A 227 9.19 -3.83 26.80
N GLY A 228 10.42 -3.71 26.30
CA GLY A 228 11.59 -4.44 26.76
C GLY A 228 11.95 -5.65 25.88
N PRO A 229 13.16 -6.22 26.04
CA PRO A 229 13.64 -7.31 25.21
C PRO A 229 12.74 -8.54 25.26
N GLY A 230 12.31 -9.04 24.09
CA GLY A 230 11.46 -10.24 23.97
C GLY A 230 9.99 -10.06 24.38
N ALA A 231 9.58 -8.85 24.77
CA ALA A 231 8.23 -8.53 25.23
C ALA A 231 7.33 -7.93 24.12
N ALA A 232 7.69 -8.10 22.85
CA ALA A 232 6.92 -7.59 21.71
C ALA A 232 6.86 -8.62 20.58
N ASP A 233 5.65 -9.03 20.20
CA ASP A 233 5.38 -9.86 19.01
C ASP A 233 4.74 -8.99 17.91
N PHE A 234 5.29 -9.07 16.70
CA PHE A 234 4.81 -8.35 15.52
C PHE A 234 4.24 -9.35 14.51
N VAL A 235 2.95 -9.23 14.19
CA VAL A 235 2.26 -10.11 13.25
C VAL A 235 1.47 -9.28 12.25
N ASN A 236 1.53 -9.62 10.96
CA ASN A 236 0.69 -8.96 9.96
C ASN A 236 -0.74 -9.53 10.00
N ALA A 237 -1.47 -9.18 11.06
CA ALA A 237 -2.82 -9.66 11.33
C ALA A 237 -3.79 -9.23 10.24
N THR A 238 -3.64 -8.01 9.68
CA THR A 238 -4.48 -7.54 8.56
C THR A 238 -4.40 -8.50 7.37
N ARG A 239 -3.19 -8.83 6.91
CA ARG A 239 -2.99 -9.73 5.78
C ARG A 239 -3.57 -11.12 6.06
N LEU A 240 -3.29 -11.68 7.23
CA LEU A 240 -3.74 -13.04 7.59
C LEU A 240 -5.27 -13.07 7.72
N ALA A 241 -5.89 -12.12 8.42
CA ALA A 241 -7.33 -12.04 8.57
C ALA A 241 -8.04 -11.81 7.23
N SER A 242 -7.55 -10.89 6.38
CA SER A 242 -8.10 -10.69 5.04
C SER A 242 -8.00 -11.95 4.18
N SER A 243 -6.91 -12.71 4.29
CA SER A 243 -6.70 -13.91 3.48
C SER A 243 -7.52 -15.12 3.95
N LEU A 244 -7.70 -15.27 5.26
CA LEU A 244 -8.35 -16.44 5.89
C LEU A 244 -9.85 -16.23 6.14
N VAL A 245 -10.25 -15.01 6.47
CA VAL A 245 -11.62 -14.64 6.86
C VAL A 245 -12.31 -13.81 5.77
N GLY A 246 -11.56 -13.06 4.96
CA GLY A 246 -12.08 -12.25 3.86
C GLY A 246 -12.41 -10.80 4.25
N ASP A 247 -11.98 -10.35 5.43
CA ASP A 247 -12.20 -9.00 5.92
C ASP A 247 -10.98 -8.51 6.73
N ALA A 248 -10.52 -7.29 6.48
CA ALA A 248 -9.43 -6.66 7.22
C ALA A 248 -9.85 -6.27 8.66
N ILE A 249 -11.13 -5.99 8.91
CA ILE A 249 -11.63 -5.63 10.24
C ILE A 249 -11.49 -6.81 11.22
N ALA A 250 -11.53 -8.03 10.70
CA ALA A 250 -11.29 -9.25 11.47
C ALA A 250 -9.87 -9.31 12.09
N ALA A 251 -8.93 -8.46 11.66
CA ALA A 251 -7.57 -8.40 12.20
C ALA A 251 -7.54 -8.13 13.71
N ASN A 252 -8.46 -7.32 14.22
CA ASN A 252 -8.51 -6.97 15.65
C ASN A 252 -8.84 -8.21 16.52
N LEU A 253 -9.80 -9.02 16.09
CA LEU A 253 -10.14 -10.27 16.77
C LEU A 253 -9.09 -11.35 16.54
N PHE A 254 -8.43 -11.36 15.37
CA PHE A 254 -7.27 -12.21 15.15
C PHE A 254 -6.14 -11.88 16.14
N LEU A 255 -5.80 -10.60 16.33
CA LEU A 255 -4.81 -10.19 17.33
C LEU A 255 -5.24 -10.57 18.75
N LEU A 256 -6.53 -10.41 19.08
CA LEU A 256 -7.04 -10.83 20.39
C LEU A 256 -6.88 -12.34 20.59
N GLY A 257 -7.16 -13.15 19.57
CA GLY A 257 -6.94 -14.60 19.60
C GLY A 257 -5.47 -14.96 19.76
N PHE A 258 -4.58 -14.26 19.08
CA PHE A 258 -3.14 -14.42 19.22
C PHE A 258 -2.69 -14.12 20.65
N ALA A 259 -3.11 -12.98 21.21
CA ALA A 259 -2.81 -12.59 22.58
C ALA A 259 -3.39 -13.59 23.61
N TYR A 260 -4.61 -14.07 23.40
CA TYR A 260 -5.23 -15.09 24.25
C TYR A 260 -4.36 -16.35 24.30
N GLN A 261 -3.99 -16.89 23.13
CA GLN A 261 -3.23 -18.13 23.05
C GLN A 261 -1.81 -18.01 23.59
N ARG A 262 -1.24 -16.79 23.62
CA ARG A 262 0.02 -16.48 24.31
C ARG A 262 -0.12 -16.38 25.84
N GLY A 263 -1.33 -16.54 26.37
CA GLY A 263 -1.62 -16.42 27.80
C GLY A 263 -1.56 -14.98 28.31
N LEU A 264 -1.95 -13.99 27.49
CA LEU A 264 -1.86 -12.57 27.83
C LEU A 264 -3.23 -11.91 28.10
N VAL A 265 -4.32 -12.67 28.03
CA VAL A 265 -5.69 -12.17 28.22
C VAL A 265 -6.30 -12.85 29.45
N PRO A 266 -6.73 -12.10 30.47
CA PRO A 266 -7.20 -12.66 31.74
C PRO A 266 -8.69 -13.06 31.70
N LEU A 267 -9.11 -13.68 30.60
CA LEU A 267 -10.48 -14.13 30.32
C LEU A 267 -10.39 -15.49 29.62
N GLY A 268 -11.41 -16.33 29.75
CA GLY A 268 -11.52 -17.60 29.05
C GLY A 268 -12.01 -17.45 27.60
N ALA A 269 -11.61 -18.37 26.72
CA ALA A 269 -12.07 -18.36 25.32
C ALA A 269 -13.60 -18.38 25.20
N GLN A 270 -14.29 -19.14 26.06
CA GLN A 270 -15.75 -19.28 26.00
C GLN A 270 -16.48 -17.95 26.25
N SER A 271 -15.99 -17.11 27.17
CA SER A 271 -16.61 -15.82 27.47
C SER A 271 -16.39 -14.82 26.33
N ILE A 272 -15.19 -14.84 25.71
CA ILE A 272 -14.87 -14.05 24.52
C ILE A 272 -15.74 -14.47 23.34
N GLU A 273 -15.85 -15.77 23.06
CA GLU A 273 -16.70 -16.32 22.00
C GLU A 273 -18.19 -15.98 22.25
N GLN A 274 -18.66 -16.08 23.49
CA GLN A 274 -20.03 -15.69 23.83
C GLN A 274 -20.26 -14.18 23.65
N ALA A 275 -19.29 -13.33 24.03
CA ALA A 275 -19.36 -11.88 23.79
C ALA A 275 -19.43 -11.55 22.29
N ILE A 276 -18.67 -12.25 21.44
CA ILE A 276 -18.74 -12.15 19.98
C ILE A 276 -20.16 -12.48 19.48
N SER A 277 -20.74 -13.58 19.98
CA SER A 277 -22.09 -14.00 19.61
C SER A 277 -23.15 -12.98 20.01
N LEU A 278 -23.03 -12.41 21.22
CA LEU A 278 -23.97 -11.41 21.73
C LEU A 278 -23.88 -10.06 21.01
N ASN A 279 -22.71 -9.70 20.48
CA ASN A 279 -22.55 -8.52 19.64
C ASN A 279 -23.32 -8.62 18.32
N GLY A 280 -23.60 -9.84 17.82
CA GLY A 280 -24.52 -10.10 16.72
C GLY A 280 -24.04 -9.69 15.32
N ILE A 281 -22.86 -9.07 15.18
CA ILE A 281 -22.30 -8.62 13.91
C ILE A 281 -21.30 -9.66 13.39
N SER A 282 -21.52 -10.17 12.17
CA SER A 282 -20.61 -11.08 11.46
C SER A 282 -20.06 -12.21 12.33
N VAL A 283 -20.93 -12.79 13.17
CA VAL A 283 -20.58 -13.70 14.28
C VAL A 283 -19.63 -14.81 13.83
N ASP A 284 -19.96 -15.54 12.76
CA ASP A 284 -19.11 -16.64 12.26
C ASP A 284 -17.72 -16.18 11.81
N ALA A 285 -17.64 -15.03 11.13
CA ALA A 285 -16.36 -14.48 10.67
C ALA A 285 -15.49 -14.06 11.86
N ASN A 286 -16.11 -13.46 12.88
CA ASN A 286 -15.44 -12.99 14.10
C ASN A 286 -14.94 -14.15 14.98
N HIS A 287 -15.73 -15.21 15.13
CA HIS A 287 -15.29 -16.46 15.77
C HIS A 287 -14.10 -17.08 15.04
N ARG A 288 -14.19 -17.19 13.72
CA ARG A 288 -13.09 -17.72 12.91
C ARG A 288 -11.85 -16.86 13.02
N ALA A 289 -11.97 -15.54 13.05
CA ALA A 289 -10.85 -14.62 13.22
C ALA A 289 -10.13 -14.85 14.54
N PHE A 290 -10.88 -14.93 15.65
CA PHE A 290 -10.33 -15.25 16.97
C PHE A 290 -9.61 -16.59 16.98
N ARG A 291 -10.23 -17.65 16.44
CA ARG A 291 -9.62 -19.00 16.39
C ARG A 291 -8.39 -19.07 15.49
N TRP A 292 -8.37 -18.37 14.36
CA TRP A 292 -7.18 -18.26 13.52
C TRP A 292 -6.05 -17.49 14.21
N GLY A 293 -6.40 -16.44 14.97
CA GLY A 293 -5.46 -15.74 15.82
C GLY A 293 -4.78 -16.66 16.82
N ARG A 294 -5.59 -17.49 17.50
CA ARG A 294 -5.08 -18.53 18.41
C ARG A 294 -4.16 -19.51 17.68
N ALA A 295 -4.59 -20.05 16.54
CA ALA A 295 -3.77 -20.96 15.75
C ALA A 295 -2.43 -20.33 15.34
N ALA A 296 -2.42 -19.04 14.98
CA ALA A 296 -1.20 -18.36 14.55
C ALA A 296 -0.19 -18.15 15.69
N ALA A 297 -0.64 -18.02 16.93
CA ALA A 297 0.25 -17.97 18.10
C ALA A 297 0.86 -19.34 18.42
N HIS A 298 0.20 -20.43 18.02
CA HIS A 298 0.71 -21.79 18.19
C HIS A 298 1.65 -22.21 17.04
N ASP A 299 1.24 -21.98 15.79
CA ASP A 299 2.01 -22.27 14.58
C ASP A 299 1.72 -21.22 13.49
N LEU A 300 2.52 -20.14 13.50
CA LEU A 300 2.40 -19.05 12.52
C LEU A 300 2.73 -19.51 11.10
N ALA A 301 3.63 -20.48 10.93
CA ALA A 301 4.06 -20.96 9.62
C ALA A 301 2.92 -21.73 8.93
N ALA A 302 2.26 -22.63 9.64
CA ALA A 302 1.10 -23.36 9.13
C ALA A 302 -0.06 -22.42 8.78
N VAL A 303 -0.36 -21.43 9.63
CA VAL A 303 -1.42 -20.45 9.34
C VAL A 303 -1.06 -19.59 8.13
N THR A 304 0.21 -19.18 7.99
CA THR A 304 0.67 -18.40 6.82
C THR A 304 0.58 -19.22 5.55
N ALA A 305 0.94 -20.50 5.57
CA ALA A 305 0.74 -21.41 4.44
C ALA A 305 -0.74 -21.52 4.06
N GLN A 306 -1.63 -21.65 5.05
CA GLN A 306 -3.07 -21.73 4.82
C GLN A 306 -3.68 -20.42 4.29
N ALA A 307 -3.08 -19.28 4.65
CA ALA A 307 -3.42 -17.97 4.10
C ALA A 307 -3.00 -17.80 2.62
N GLY A 308 -2.52 -18.87 1.96
CA GLY A 308 -2.01 -18.84 0.59
C GLY A 308 -0.52 -18.55 0.51
N GLY A 309 0.22 -18.87 1.58
CA GLY A 309 1.62 -18.52 1.74
C GLY A 309 1.84 -17.03 1.99
N ASP A 310 3.10 -16.67 2.18
CA ASP A 310 3.53 -15.31 1.94
C ASP A 310 3.22 -15.00 0.47
N ALA A 311 2.18 -14.20 0.18
CA ALA A 311 1.89 -13.74 -1.19
C ALA A 311 3.06 -12.92 -1.80
N THR A 312 4.11 -12.67 -1.01
CA THR A 312 5.46 -12.27 -1.44
C THR A 312 6.28 -13.39 -2.11
N GLN A 313 5.80 -14.64 -2.18
CA GLN A 313 6.50 -15.75 -2.85
C GLN A 313 5.93 -16.12 -4.23
N GLU A 314 4.71 -15.71 -4.59
CA GLU A 314 4.26 -15.79 -6.00
C GLU A 314 4.92 -14.72 -6.88
N ASN A 315 5.55 -13.71 -6.27
CA ASN A 315 6.62 -12.93 -6.85
C ASN A 315 7.86 -13.12 -5.98
N ALA A 316 8.61 -14.21 -6.14
CA ALA A 316 10.02 -14.22 -5.74
C ALA A 316 10.58 -12.84 -6.09
N LEU A 317 11.16 -12.12 -5.11
CA LEU A 317 11.72 -10.78 -5.30
C LEU A 317 12.35 -10.78 -6.68
N PRO A 318 11.78 -10.05 -7.67
CA PRO A 318 12.19 -10.20 -9.05
C PRO A 318 13.69 -10.03 -9.04
N ASP A 319 14.43 -10.95 -9.67
CA ASP A 319 15.89 -10.84 -9.76
C ASP A 319 16.22 -9.38 -10.06
N ASP A 320 16.78 -8.69 -9.07
CA ASP A 320 16.98 -7.23 -9.11
C ASP A 320 18.33 -6.91 -9.75
N SER A 321 18.97 -7.92 -10.33
CA SER A 321 20.10 -7.72 -11.23
C SER A 321 19.69 -6.83 -12.39
N LEU A 322 20.64 -5.99 -12.80
CA LEU A 322 20.49 -5.12 -13.96
C LEU A 322 20.14 -5.93 -15.22
N ASP A 323 20.69 -7.14 -15.37
CA ASP A 323 20.44 -8.00 -16.53
C ASP A 323 18.99 -8.50 -16.59
N ALA A 324 18.43 -8.91 -15.45
CA ALA A 324 17.01 -9.27 -15.36
C ALA A 324 16.10 -8.06 -15.60
N LEU A 325 16.46 -6.88 -15.07
CA LEU A 325 15.75 -5.63 -15.34
C LEU A 325 15.73 -5.30 -16.84
N VAL A 326 16.90 -5.29 -17.49
CA VAL A 326 17.04 -4.97 -18.93
C VAL A 326 16.28 -5.98 -19.79
N THR A 327 16.31 -7.26 -19.43
CA THR A 327 15.56 -8.32 -20.13
C THR A 327 14.06 -8.10 -20.04
N ARG A 328 13.54 -7.85 -18.82
CA ARG A 328 12.11 -7.58 -18.60
C ARG A 328 11.65 -6.34 -19.36
N ARG A 329 12.40 -5.23 -19.28
CA ARG A 329 12.08 -3.98 -19.99
C ARG A 329 12.15 -4.12 -21.51
N SER A 330 13.08 -4.90 -22.02
CA SER A 330 13.17 -5.20 -23.45
C SER A 330 11.95 -5.97 -23.97
N SER A 331 11.49 -6.96 -23.20
CA SER A 331 10.27 -7.71 -23.52
C SER A 331 9.04 -6.79 -23.54
N ASP A 332 8.90 -5.94 -22.52
CA ASP A 332 7.81 -4.97 -22.47
C ASP A 332 7.87 -3.95 -23.61
N LEU A 333 9.04 -3.40 -23.96
CA LEU A 333 9.19 -2.48 -25.10
C LEU A 333 8.89 -3.14 -26.45
N THR A 334 9.14 -4.44 -26.57
CA THR A 334 8.76 -5.23 -27.75
C THR A 334 7.24 -5.34 -27.86
N ALA A 335 6.57 -5.59 -26.74
CA ALA A 335 5.11 -5.62 -26.66
C ALA A 335 4.49 -4.23 -26.88
N TYR A 336 5.11 -3.18 -26.31
CA TYR A 336 4.73 -1.78 -26.44
C TYR A 336 4.76 -1.31 -27.90
N GLN A 337 5.89 -1.51 -28.59
CA GLN A 337 6.08 -1.09 -29.98
C GLN A 337 6.50 -2.28 -30.84
N ASN A 338 7.79 -2.63 -30.85
CA ASN A 338 8.39 -3.70 -31.64
C ASN A 338 9.83 -4.04 -31.18
N ALA A 339 10.44 -5.06 -31.80
CA ALA A 339 11.79 -5.52 -31.45
C ALA A 339 12.89 -4.47 -31.72
N ALA A 340 12.75 -3.62 -32.73
CA ALA A 340 13.71 -2.55 -33.02
C ALA A 340 13.73 -1.51 -31.88
N TYR A 341 12.57 -1.17 -31.34
CA TYR A 341 12.45 -0.25 -30.20
C TYR A 341 13.08 -0.80 -28.93
N ALA A 342 12.91 -2.10 -28.66
CA ALA A 342 13.60 -2.77 -27.57
C ALA A 342 15.12 -2.86 -27.78
N THR A 343 15.58 -2.93 -29.04
CA THR A 343 17.01 -2.96 -29.38
C THR A 343 17.66 -1.61 -29.11
N ARG A 344 17.02 -0.50 -29.50
CA ARG A 344 17.45 0.87 -29.13
C ARG A 344 17.67 1.00 -27.63
N TYR A 345 16.74 0.49 -26.82
CA TYR A 345 16.87 0.46 -25.37
C TYR A 345 18.11 -0.31 -24.91
N ARG A 346 18.27 -1.57 -25.34
CA ARG A 346 19.40 -2.41 -24.93
C ARG A 346 20.75 -1.81 -25.32
N GLU A 347 20.88 -1.30 -26.53
CA GLU A 347 22.11 -0.68 -27.02
C GLU A 347 22.50 0.53 -26.18
N PHE A 348 21.53 1.37 -25.82
CA PHE A 348 21.79 2.53 -24.98
C PHE A 348 22.24 2.14 -23.57
N ILE A 349 21.56 1.18 -22.93
CA ILE A 349 21.96 0.70 -21.60
C ILE A 349 23.34 0.01 -21.63
N ALA A 350 23.62 -0.78 -22.68
CA ALA A 350 24.92 -1.41 -22.85
C ALA A 350 26.04 -0.37 -22.98
N HIS A 351 25.79 0.74 -23.69
CA HIS A 351 26.73 1.84 -23.80
C HIS A 351 26.98 2.53 -22.44
N VAL A 352 25.92 2.82 -21.69
CA VAL A 352 26.02 3.42 -20.33
C VAL A 352 26.83 2.51 -19.41
N ARG A 353 26.52 1.20 -19.38
CA ARG A 353 27.21 0.21 -18.55
C ARG A 353 28.68 0.08 -18.90
N LEU A 354 29.02 0.11 -20.18
CA LEU A 354 30.41 0.08 -20.63
C LEU A 354 31.19 1.29 -20.12
N VAL A 355 30.65 2.50 -20.27
CA VAL A 355 31.34 3.74 -19.85
C VAL A 355 31.39 3.85 -18.33
N GLU A 356 30.31 3.54 -17.61
CA GLU A 356 30.30 3.49 -16.14
C GLU A 356 31.33 2.49 -15.62
N GLY A 357 31.38 1.27 -16.16
CA GLY A 357 32.34 0.26 -15.75
C GLY A 357 33.81 0.67 -15.99
N GLN A 358 34.08 1.47 -17.03
CA GLN A 358 35.42 1.99 -17.32
C GLN A 358 35.82 3.17 -16.42
N ARG A 359 34.88 4.08 -16.12
CA ARG A 359 35.14 5.33 -15.38
C ARG A 359 35.01 5.16 -13.87
N THR A 360 34.13 4.26 -13.43
CA THR A 360 33.78 4.03 -12.03
C THR A 360 33.65 2.53 -11.73
N PRO A 361 34.77 1.76 -11.74
CA PRO A 361 34.73 0.32 -11.53
C PRO A 361 34.03 -0.08 -10.22
N GLY A 362 33.14 -1.08 -10.31
CA GLY A 362 32.37 -1.60 -9.16
C GLY A 362 31.09 -0.83 -8.84
N GLN A 363 30.72 0.20 -9.61
CA GLN A 363 29.44 0.90 -9.50
C GLN A 363 28.55 0.57 -10.70
N GLU A 364 27.27 0.28 -10.46
CA GLU A 364 26.25 0.03 -11.50
C GLU A 364 24.98 0.89 -11.29
N ALA A 365 24.98 1.82 -10.32
CA ALA A 365 23.78 2.57 -9.96
C ALA A 365 23.36 3.58 -11.03
N LEU A 366 24.28 4.07 -11.87
CA LEU A 366 23.93 4.93 -13.00
C LEU A 366 23.25 4.10 -14.09
N SER A 367 23.80 2.93 -14.43
CA SER A 367 23.19 2.01 -15.38
C SER A 367 21.80 1.56 -14.95
N ASP A 368 21.60 1.22 -13.66
CA ASP A 368 20.28 0.91 -13.11
C ASP A 368 19.32 2.12 -13.21
N GLY A 369 19.78 3.31 -12.79
CA GLY A 369 18.99 4.53 -12.87
C GLY A 369 18.53 4.84 -14.29
N VAL A 370 19.45 4.77 -15.26
CA VAL A 370 19.16 4.98 -16.68
C VAL A 370 18.26 3.87 -17.23
N ALA A 371 18.48 2.61 -16.87
CA ALA A 371 17.63 1.50 -17.29
C ALA A 371 16.16 1.70 -16.89
N ARG A 372 15.89 2.22 -15.69
CA ARG A 372 14.54 2.50 -15.19
C ARG A 372 13.95 3.76 -15.82
N ALA A 373 14.69 4.87 -15.82
CA ALA A 373 14.20 6.16 -16.29
C ALA A 373 14.00 6.19 -17.81
N TYR A 374 14.94 5.62 -18.57
CA TYR A 374 14.84 5.55 -20.03
C TYR A 374 13.68 4.67 -20.49
N HIS A 375 13.46 3.51 -19.83
CA HIS A 375 12.29 2.68 -20.11
C HIS A 375 10.98 3.45 -19.90
N LYS A 376 10.86 4.20 -18.78
CA LYS A 376 9.67 5.02 -18.50
C LYS A 376 9.42 6.07 -19.59
N LEU A 377 10.47 6.72 -20.09
CA LEU A 377 10.35 7.71 -21.17
C LEU A 377 9.99 7.04 -22.51
N LEU A 378 10.57 5.88 -22.82
CA LEU A 378 10.28 5.15 -24.05
C LEU A 378 8.87 4.55 -24.06
N ALA A 379 8.39 4.07 -22.91
CA ALA A 379 7.08 3.44 -22.72
C ALA A 379 6.06 4.43 -22.13
N TYR A 380 5.99 5.65 -22.67
CA TYR A 380 4.97 6.62 -22.24
C TYR A 380 3.57 6.08 -22.55
N LYS A 381 2.66 6.25 -21.58
CA LYS A 381 1.29 5.71 -21.62
C LYS A 381 0.35 6.54 -22.47
N ASP A 382 0.54 6.43 -23.78
CA ASP A 382 -0.42 6.95 -24.75
C ASP A 382 -1.69 6.12 -24.85
N GLU A 383 -2.60 6.56 -25.71
CA GLU A 383 -3.91 5.97 -25.92
C GLU A 383 -3.81 4.49 -26.34
N TYR A 384 -2.86 4.17 -27.22
CA TYR A 384 -2.62 2.80 -27.66
C TYR A 384 -2.09 1.91 -26.54
N GLU A 385 -1.19 2.45 -25.71
CA GLU A 385 -0.62 1.70 -24.60
C GLU A 385 -1.64 1.48 -23.48
N VAL A 386 -2.39 2.51 -23.08
CA VAL A 386 -3.49 2.37 -22.13
C VAL A 386 -4.49 1.30 -22.61
N ALA A 387 -4.81 1.31 -23.91
CA ALA A 387 -5.67 0.29 -24.51
C ALA A 387 -5.07 -1.12 -24.41
N ARG A 388 -3.76 -1.28 -24.68
CA ARG A 388 -3.05 -2.56 -24.53
C ARG A 388 -3.09 -3.05 -23.08
N LEU A 389 -2.79 -2.20 -22.11
CA LEU A 389 -2.74 -2.55 -20.69
C LEU A 389 -4.11 -2.94 -20.11
N TYR A 390 -5.21 -2.50 -20.71
CA TYR A 390 -6.55 -2.99 -20.36
C TYR A 390 -6.90 -4.32 -21.05
N THR A 391 -6.28 -4.63 -22.20
CA THR A 391 -6.71 -5.73 -23.07
C THR A 391 -5.71 -6.89 -23.21
N ASP A 392 -4.54 -6.80 -22.58
CA ASP A 392 -3.50 -7.85 -22.53
C ASP A 392 -3.88 -9.08 -21.67
N GLY A 393 -5.03 -9.00 -20.98
CA GLY A 393 -5.58 -10.08 -20.16
C GLY A 393 -5.21 -10.02 -18.68
N ARG A 394 -4.19 -9.25 -18.27
CA ARG A 394 -3.81 -9.10 -16.85
C ARG A 394 -4.95 -8.48 -16.05
N PHE A 395 -5.50 -7.37 -16.55
CA PHE A 395 -6.63 -6.71 -15.92
C PHE A 395 -7.86 -7.63 -15.80
N ARG A 396 -8.16 -8.43 -16.84
CA ARG A 396 -9.28 -9.39 -16.79
C ARG A 396 -9.08 -10.46 -15.71
N ARG A 397 -7.85 -10.95 -15.52
CA ARG A 397 -7.53 -11.91 -14.44
C ARG A 397 -7.70 -11.28 -13.07
N GLN A 398 -7.16 -10.07 -12.88
CA GLN A 398 -7.32 -9.29 -11.64
C GLN A 398 -8.80 -9.13 -11.27
N ILE A 399 -9.64 -8.76 -12.23
CA ILE A 399 -11.09 -8.64 -12.02
C ILE A 399 -11.73 -9.98 -11.60
N ALA A 400 -11.38 -11.07 -12.29
CA ALA A 400 -11.95 -12.40 -12.03
C ALA A 400 -11.51 -12.98 -10.67
N GLU A 401 -10.33 -12.60 -10.21
CA GLU A 401 -9.80 -12.94 -8.88
C GLU A 401 -10.49 -12.12 -7.78
N MET A 402 -10.74 -10.82 -8.01
CA MET A 402 -11.35 -9.94 -7.02
C MET A 402 -12.87 -10.05 -6.93
N PHE A 403 -13.57 -10.35 -8.02
CA PHE A 403 -15.03 -10.31 -8.10
C PHE A 403 -15.64 -11.64 -8.55
N GLU A 404 -16.86 -11.88 -8.09
CA GLU A 404 -17.73 -12.98 -8.54
C GLU A 404 -19.11 -12.45 -8.93
N GLY A 405 -19.82 -13.21 -9.77
CA GLY A 405 -21.14 -12.84 -10.29
C GLY A 405 -21.08 -11.96 -11.54
N ASN A 406 -22.22 -11.35 -11.88
CA ASN A 406 -22.37 -10.52 -13.07
C ASN A 406 -21.86 -9.11 -12.78
N ILE A 407 -20.76 -8.73 -13.43
CA ILE A 407 -20.15 -7.40 -13.31
C ILE A 407 -20.28 -6.61 -14.61
N SER A 408 -20.36 -5.28 -14.47
CA SER A 408 -20.33 -4.32 -15.57
C SER A 408 -19.27 -3.28 -15.30
N LEU A 409 -18.33 -3.11 -16.24
CA LEU A 409 -17.21 -2.19 -16.10
C LEU A 409 -17.54 -0.83 -16.73
N GLN A 410 -17.25 0.25 -16.00
CA GLN A 410 -17.29 1.61 -16.51
C GLN A 410 -15.92 2.28 -16.33
N PHE A 411 -15.48 3.03 -17.32
CA PHE A 411 -14.14 3.64 -17.35
C PHE A 411 -14.27 5.15 -17.16
N SER A 412 -13.51 5.71 -16.21
CA SER A 412 -13.46 7.16 -15.98
C SER A 412 -12.36 7.77 -16.85
N LEU A 413 -12.73 8.43 -17.96
CA LEU A 413 -11.79 8.89 -18.97
C LEU A 413 -12.07 10.34 -19.37
N ALA A 414 -11.03 11.05 -19.79
CA ALA A 414 -11.13 12.34 -20.48
C ALA A 414 -10.39 12.23 -21.83
N PRO A 415 -11.03 11.70 -22.89
CA PRO A 415 -10.40 11.57 -24.20
C PRO A 415 -9.95 12.95 -24.75
N PRO A 416 -8.65 13.16 -25.07
CA PRO A 416 -8.12 14.48 -25.38
C PRO A 416 -8.79 15.22 -26.53
N LEU A 417 -9.31 14.48 -27.52
CA LEU A 417 -9.92 15.06 -28.73
C LEU A 417 -11.39 15.46 -28.55
N ILE A 418 -12.09 14.92 -27.55
CA ILE A 418 -13.56 15.01 -27.45
C ILE A 418 -14.00 15.53 -26.07
N ALA A 419 -13.16 15.43 -25.05
CA ALA A 419 -13.51 15.84 -23.71
C ALA A 419 -13.72 17.36 -23.63
N ALA A 420 -14.86 17.75 -23.05
CA ALA A 420 -15.16 19.13 -22.73
C ALA A 420 -14.14 19.66 -21.70
N ARG A 421 -13.86 20.96 -21.75
CA ARG A 421 -13.05 21.63 -20.73
C ARG A 421 -13.95 22.14 -19.61
N ASP A 422 -13.40 22.16 -18.42
CA ASP A 422 -14.00 22.81 -17.28
C ASP A 422 -13.87 24.33 -17.39
N GLU A 423 -14.92 25.06 -17.00
CA GLU A 423 -14.99 26.51 -17.17
C GLU A 423 -14.13 27.23 -16.14
N ASP A 424 -14.02 26.68 -14.93
CA ASP A 424 -13.26 27.28 -13.83
C ASP A 424 -11.76 26.93 -13.90
N SER A 425 -11.44 25.67 -14.17
CA SER A 425 -10.04 25.19 -14.19
C SER A 425 -9.40 25.11 -15.59
N GLY A 426 -10.18 25.16 -16.66
CA GLY A 426 -9.69 24.98 -18.04
C GLY A 426 -9.22 23.54 -18.38
N HIS A 427 -9.27 22.62 -17.42
CA HIS A 427 -8.84 21.23 -17.54
C HIS A 427 -9.90 20.35 -18.21
N LEU A 428 -9.49 19.20 -18.75
CA LEU A 428 -10.43 18.27 -19.39
C LEU A 428 -11.34 17.60 -18.34
N LYS A 429 -12.66 17.57 -18.61
CA LYS A 429 -13.66 16.91 -17.77
C LYS A 429 -13.68 15.41 -18.03
N LYS A 430 -13.53 14.62 -16.98
CA LYS A 430 -13.69 13.16 -17.05
C LYS A 430 -15.17 12.79 -17.14
N ARG A 431 -15.46 11.76 -17.93
CA ARG A 431 -16.78 11.15 -18.08
C ARG A 431 -16.69 9.64 -17.92
N LEU A 432 -17.80 9.03 -17.52
CA LEU A 432 -17.91 7.58 -17.42
C LEU A 432 -18.30 7.00 -18.78
N TYR A 433 -17.52 6.04 -19.25
CA TYR A 433 -17.77 5.27 -20.46
C TYR A 433 -18.16 3.85 -20.10
N GLY A 434 -19.21 3.33 -20.73
CA GLY A 434 -19.73 1.99 -20.42
C GLY A 434 -18.84 0.83 -20.91
N PRO A 435 -19.33 -0.42 -20.75
CA PRO A 435 -18.57 -1.64 -21.07
C PRO A 435 -18.08 -1.73 -22.52
N TRP A 436 -18.74 -1.04 -23.46
CA TRP A 436 -18.35 -0.99 -24.87
C TRP A 436 -16.91 -0.49 -25.08
N MET A 437 -16.39 0.30 -24.14
CA MET A 437 -15.01 0.83 -24.18
C MET A 437 -13.96 -0.27 -24.21
N MET A 438 -14.23 -1.45 -23.63
CA MET A 438 -13.31 -2.60 -23.73
C MET A 438 -13.13 -3.10 -25.17
N ASN A 439 -14.18 -3.04 -25.98
CA ASN A 439 -14.09 -3.39 -27.39
C ASN A 439 -13.32 -2.31 -28.17
N ALA A 440 -13.54 -1.03 -27.84
CA ALA A 440 -12.79 0.08 -28.42
C ALA A 440 -11.30 -0.04 -28.10
N TYR A 441 -10.92 -0.33 -26.85
CA TYR A 441 -9.54 -0.59 -26.47
C TYR A 441 -8.93 -1.78 -27.23
N ARG A 442 -9.67 -2.87 -27.42
CA ARG A 442 -9.16 -4.04 -28.16
C ARG A 442 -8.83 -3.70 -29.62
N ILE A 443 -9.62 -2.83 -30.22
CA ILE A 443 -9.37 -2.34 -31.58
C ILE A 443 -8.18 -1.39 -31.57
N MET A 444 -8.18 -0.40 -30.68
CA MET A 444 -7.13 0.62 -30.56
C MET A 444 -5.75 0.01 -30.29
N ALA A 445 -5.65 -1.00 -29.43
CA ALA A 445 -4.39 -1.68 -29.12
C ALA A 445 -3.72 -2.31 -30.36
N LYS A 446 -4.49 -2.69 -31.39
CA LYS A 446 -3.94 -3.23 -32.65
C LYS A 446 -3.31 -2.16 -33.53
N PHE A 447 -3.68 -0.89 -33.34
CA PHE A 447 -3.17 0.24 -34.12
C PHE A 447 -1.91 0.87 -33.51
N LYS A 448 -1.23 0.20 -32.56
CA LYS A 448 0.05 0.66 -32.00
C LYS A 448 1.12 0.98 -33.05
N PHE A 449 1.07 0.35 -34.22
CA PHE A 449 2.00 0.61 -35.32
C PHE A 449 1.85 2.02 -35.93
N LEU A 450 0.73 2.70 -35.70
CA LEU A 450 0.53 4.09 -36.12
C LEU A 450 1.34 5.07 -35.26
N ARG A 451 1.75 4.69 -34.05
CA ARG A 451 2.49 5.55 -33.11
C ARG A 451 3.70 6.19 -33.78
N GLY A 452 3.78 7.51 -33.72
CA GLY A 452 4.89 8.28 -34.29
C GLY A 452 4.89 8.41 -35.82
N THR A 453 3.89 7.84 -36.52
CA THR A 453 3.71 8.03 -37.96
C THR A 453 2.86 9.28 -38.24
N LYS A 454 2.80 9.73 -39.49
CA LYS A 454 1.90 10.84 -39.91
C LYS A 454 0.41 10.50 -39.75
N LEU A 455 0.07 9.22 -39.59
CA LEU A 455 -1.30 8.76 -39.35
C LEU A 455 -1.66 8.70 -37.85
N ASP A 456 -0.74 9.10 -36.98
CA ASP A 456 -0.95 9.17 -35.54
C ASP A 456 -1.74 10.42 -35.15
N LEU A 457 -3.07 10.33 -35.17
CA LEU A 457 -3.95 11.45 -34.81
C LEU A 457 -3.71 11.96 -33.37
N PHE A 458 -3.42 11.07 -32.43
CA PHE A 458 -3.10 11.43 -31.05
C PHE A 458 -1.71 12.08 -30.94
N GLY A 459 -0.77 11.64 -31.78
CA GLY A 459 0.59 12.14 -31.87
C GLY A 459 0.74 13.63 -32.20
N TYR A 460 -0.32 14.31 -32.65
CA TYR A 460 -0.33 15.76 -32.90
C TYR A 460 -0.66 16.60 -31.67
N SER A 461 -0.96 16.00 -30.50
CA SER A 461 -1.14 16.77 -29.28
C SER A 461 0.18 17.37 -28.79
N ALA A 462 0.12 18.47 -28.05
CA ALA A 462 1.30 19.07 -27.43
C ALA A 462 1.98 18.11 -26.44
N GLU A 463 1.18 17.32 -25.71
CA GLU A 463 1.65 16.30 -24.76
C GLU A 463 2.48 15.21 -25.46
N ARG A 464 1.95 14.59 -26.53
CA ARG A 464 2.67 13.54 -27.27
C ARG A 464 3.94 14.07 -27.95
N ARG A 465 3.93 15.32 -28.44
CA ARG A 465 5.14 15.96 -28.98
C ARG A 465 6.20 16.18 -27.91
N ALA A 466 5.79 16.65 -26.72
CA ALA A 466 6.69 16.87 -25.60
C ALA A 466 7.33 15.56 -25.12
N GLU A 467 6.55 14.49 -24.95
CA GLU A 467 7.06 13.17 -24.55
C GLU A 467 8.10 12.62 -25.53
N ARG A 468 7.88 12.73 -26.84
CA ARG A 468 8.88 12.30 -27.84
C ARG A 468 10.16 13.14 -27.76
N ARG A 469 10.03 14.45 -27.59
CA ARG A 469 11.17 15.35 -27.42
C ARG A 469 11.94 15.05 -26.14
N GLN A 470 11.26 14.66 -25.06
CA GLN A 470 11.91 14.29 -23.80
C GLN A 470 12.84 13.08 -23.93
N ILE A 471 12.51 12.12 -24.80
CA ILE A 471 13.39 10.97 -25.07
C ILE A 471 14.73 11.46 -25.64
N GLU A 472 14.69 12.36 -26.63
CA GLU A 472 15.89 12.92 -27.26
C GLU A 472 16.70 13.79 -26.29
N ILE A 473 16.03 14.63 -25.51
CA ILE A 473 16.67 15.45 -24.48
C ILE A 473 17.38 14.55 -23.46
N TYR A 474 16.71 13.52 -22.97
CA TYR A 474 17.28 12.62 -21.97
C TYR A 474 18.48 11.84 -22.51
N GLU A 475 18.42 11.35 -23.76
CA GLU A 475 19.56 10.71 -24.41
C GLU A 475 20.77 11.65 -24.52
N ALA A 476 20.53 12.93 -24.82
CA ALA A 476 21.58 13.95 -24.86
C ALA A 476 22.14 14.23 -23.45
N THR A 477 21.28 14.41 -22.44
CA THR A 477 21.68 14.59 -21.05
C THR A 477 22.56 13.45 -20.57
N VAL A 478 22.13 12.19 -20.75
CA VAL A 478 22.92 11.01 -20.33
C VAL A 478 24.25 10.94 -21.08
N ARG A 479 24.29 11.22 -22.39
CA ARG A 479 25.57 11.27 -23.14
C ARG A 479 26.51 12.35 -22.60
N GLU A 480 25.98 13.50 -22.18
CA GLU A 480 26.78 14.55 -21.53
C GLU A 480 27.33 14.09 -20.17
N LEU A 481 26.51 13.42 -19.36
CA LEU A 481 26.95 12.84 -18.08
C LEU A 481 28.08 11.82 -18.29
N LEU A 482 27.94 10.93 -19.28
CA LEU A 482 28.94 9.92 -19.61
C LEU A 482 30.28 10.53 -20.08
N GLY A 483 30.25 11.70 -20.72
CA GLY A 483 31.45 12.38 -21.21
C GLY A 483 32.43 12.80 -20.11
N ASN A 484 31.90 13.23 -18.96
CA ASN A 484 32.67 13.77 -17.84
C ASN A 484 32.49 12.96 -16.54
N LEU A 485 32.06 11.70 -16.63
CA LEU A 485 31.82 10.84 -15.48
C LEU A 485 33.13 10.51 -14.75
N THR A 486 33.12 10.73 -13.44
CA THR A 486 34.18 10.36 -12.48
C THR A 486 33.57 9.68 -11.26
N ARG A 487 34.41 9.12 -10.39
CA ARG A 487 33.94 8.47 -9.17
C ARG A 487 33.29 9.45 -8.19
N ASP A 488 33.76 10.70 -8.16
CA ASP A 488 33.30 11.71 -7.21
C ASP A 488 31.95 12.32 -7.62
N ASN A 489 31.71 12.48 -8.93
CA ASN A 489 30.45 13.01 -9.44
C ASN A 489 29.41 11.91 -9.77
N HIS A 490 29.75 10.64 -9.60
CA HIS A 490 28.85 9.52 -9.87
C HIS A 490 27.49 9.63 -9.14
N PRO A 491 27.41 9.95 -7.83
CA PRO A 491 26.12 10.09 -7.16
C PRO A 491 25.21 11.15 -7.78
N LEU A 492 25.80 12.26 -8.23
CA LEU A 492 25.08 13.33 -8.92
C LEU A 492 24.59 12.89 -10.31
N ALA A 493 25.41 12.15 -11.06
CA ALA A 493 24.98 11.57 -12.34
C ALA A 493 23.78 10.62 -12.15
N VAL A 494 23.80 9.81 -11.08
CA VAL A 494 22.68 8.93 -10.71
C VAL A 494 21.43 9.73 -10.37
N GLU A 495 21.55 10.81 -9.59
CA GLU A 495 20.42 11.69 -9.25
C GLU A 495 19.78 12.28 -10.51
N ILE A 496 20.58 12.87 -11.39
CA ILE A 496 20.13 13.47 -12.67
C ILE A 496 19.46 12.40 -13.54
N ALA A 497 20.10 11.24 -13.71
CA ALA A 497 19.58 10.16 -14.55
C ALA A 497 18.24 9.61 -14.07
N ARG A 498 17.95 9.67 -12.76
CA ARG A 498 16.70 9.17 -12.15
C ARG A 498 15.54 10.17 -12.17
N LEU A 499 15.79 11.45 -12.47
CA LEU A 499 14.76 12.50 -12.48
C LEU A 499 13.50 12.15 -13.30
N PRO A 500 13.58 11.55 -14.50
CA PRO A 500 12.38 11.22 -15.27
C PRO A 500 11.41 10.29 -14.54
N LEU A 501 11.85 9.52 -13.54
CA LEU A 501 10.97 8.68 -12.72
C LEU A 501 9.91 9.49 -11.97
N LYS A 502 10.17 10.78 -11.70
CA LYS A 502 9.23 11.70 -11.05
C LYS A 502 8.17 12.27 -12.01
N MET A 503 8.37 12.18 -13.33
CA MET A 503 7.42 12.63 -14.37
C MET A 503 6.20 11.70 -14.48
N ARG A 504 5.33 11.71 -13.46
CA ARG A 504 4.18 10.81 -13.30
C ARG A 504 2.86 11.53 -13.54
N GLY A 505 1.83 10.77 -13.87
CA GLY A 505 0.45 11.27 -14.01
C GLY A 505 0.00 11.35 -15.45
N PHE A 506 -1.12 12.04 -15.67
CA PHE A 506 -1.74 12.23 -16.98
C PHE A 506 -2.19 13.68 -17.15
N GLY A 507 -2.23 14.19 -18.38
CA GLY A 507 -2.71 15.54 -18.69
C GLY A 507 -2.02 16.62 -17.84
N HIS A 508 -2.80 17.49 -17.20
CA HIS A 508 -2.27 18.61 -16.42
C HIS A 508 -1.41 18.17 -15.22
N VAL A 509 -1.72 17.03 -14.58
CA VAL A 509 -0.91 16.47 -13.49
C VAL A 509 0.48 16.07 -14.00
N LYS A 510 0.53 15.43 -15.17
CA LYS A 510 1.82 15.08 -15.80
C LYS A 510 2.61 16.32 -16.19
N GLN A 511 1.92 17.30 -16.76
CA GLN A 511 2.54 18.56 -17.18
C GLN A 511 3.21 19.28 -16.00
N ALA A 512 2.50 19.44 -14.87
CA ALA A 512 3.07 20.05 -13.68
C ALA A 512 4.30 19.29 -13.15
N ASN A 513 4.24 17.95 -13.12
CA ASN A 513 5.37 17.12 -12.69
C ASN A 513 6.56 17.21 -13.65
N VAL A 514 6.31 17.30 -14.96
CA VAL A 514 7.35 17.51 -15.97
C VAL A 514 8.02 18.87 -15.77
N GLU A 515 7.24 19.94 -15.62
CA GLU A 515 7.77 21.30 -15.41
C GLU A 515 8.65 21.37 -14.15
N ALA A 516 8.17 20.83 -13.03
CA ALA A 516 8.94 20.75 -11.79
C ALA A 516 10.23 19.92 -11.94
N THR A 517 10.15 18.78 -12.63
CA THR A 517 11.31 17.91 -12.86
C THR A 517 12.34 18.56 -13.78
N THR A 518 11.91 19.23 -14.84
CA THR A 518 12.80 19.94 -15.77
C THR A 518 13.50 21.13 -15.10
N ALA A 519 12.81 21.84 -14.20
CA ALA A 519 13.45 22.88 -13.38
C ALA A 519 14.58 22.30 -12.52
N ARG A 520 14.33 21.18 -11.83
CA ARG A 520 15.35 20.47 -11.04
C ARG A 520 16.49 19.90 -11.90
N GLU A 521 16.18 19.35 -13.07
CA GLU A 521 17.19 18.89 -14.04
C GLU A 521 18.11 20.04 -14.45
N THR A 522 17.56 21.21 -14.73
CA THR A 522 18.34 22.40 -15.10
C THR A 522 19.28 22.83 -13.96
N GLU A 523 18.79 22.85 -12.73
CA GLU A 523 19.60 23.16 -11.54
C GLU A 523 20.76 22.18 -11.38
N LEU A 524 20.49 20.87 -11.42
CA LEU A 524 21.49 19.83 -11.25
C LEU A 524 22.49 19.78 -12.41
N MET A 525 22.05 20.03 -13.64
CA MET A 525 22.94 20.13 -14.80
C MET A 525 23.82 21.37 -14.75
N ASN A 526 23.34 22.48 -14.18
CA ASN A 526 24.18 23.65 -13.93
C ASN A 526 25.27 23.35 -12.90
N TYR A 527 24.94 22.62 -11.84
CA TYR A 527 25.90 22.14 -10.85
C TYR A 527 26.88 21.12 -11.45
N TRP A 528 26.42 20.23 -12.33
CA TRP A 528 27.26 19.28 -13.06
C TRP A 528 28.30 19.98 -13.94
N ARG A 529 27.90 21.03 -14.66
CA ARG A 529 28.76 21.81 -15.56
C ARG A 529 29.69 22.76 -14.82
N ASN A 530 29.24 23.29 -13.68
CA ASN A 530 29.98 24.25 -12.86
C ASN A 530 30.05 23.73 -11.42
N PRO A 531 30.83 22.67 -11.15
CA PRO A 531 30.99 22.20 -9.78
C PRO A 531 31.61 23.33 -8.97
N PRO A 532 31.09 23.65 -7.76
CA PRO A 532 31.72 24.65 -6.91
C PRO A 532 33.16 24.22 -6.69
N SER A 533 34.11 25.12 -6.96
CA SER A 533 35.51 24.87 -6.66
C SER A 533 35.59 24.44 -5.20
N GLN A 534 36.21 23.28 -4.93
CA GLN A 534 36.60 22.92 -3.57
C GLN A 534 37.54 24.01 -3.07
N ALA A 535 36.97 25.05 -2.45
CA ALA A 535 37.74 25.96 -1.63
C ALA A 535 38.33 25.10 -0.52
N SER A 536 39.65 25.13 -0.43
CA SER A 536 40.45 24.36 0.51
C SER A 536 39.81 24.35 1.90
N ALA A 537 39.36 23.18 2.33
CA ALA A 537 39.28 22.86 3.75
C ALA A 537 40.73 22.70 4.25
N ALA A 538 41.40 23.84 4.40
CA ALA A 538 42.64 24.01 5.12
C ALA A 538 42.45 25.26 5.99
N GLU A 539 41.79 25.06 7.13
CA GLU A 539 42.11 25.67 8.43
C GLU A 539 41.43 24.89 9.56
#